data_AF-A0A7S3UR58-F1
#
_entry.id   AF-A0A7S3UR58-F1
#
_cell.length_a   1.000
_cell.length_b   1.000
_cell.length_c   1.000
_cell.angle_alpha   90.00
_cell.angle_beta   90.00
_cell.angle_gamma   90.00
#
_symmetry.space_group_name_H-M   'P 1'
#
loop_
_entity.id
_entity.type
_entity.pdbx_description
1 polymer ?
#
loop_
_entity_poly.entity_id
_entity_poly.type
_entity_poly.pdbx_seq_one_letter_code
_entity_poly.pdbx_strand_id
1 'polypeptide(L)'
;MKTLTDHIEQNESERITVVKEATVTRLITEELDGVDGVVGVEYLKKGHNASIEVRAHAVILTTGGYGFAKGPDSLLAEFAPEKLEFATTNGPHASGEGVRLGRTIGADLVDMDQVQVHPTGLVKPSDPTNPVKFLAPEAMRGCGGILLNQHGRRFCNELGRRDFVTGEILSHCAPFHVLPPAPPGGGDAMDEKEQEESVTGPTSAYLVMNPTVSNDFGAAVLGFYGKMGLVQKATGAAGLAALIGCDEAGVTETLVAYTQAATGETEDAFGKTTFPAKDFAPDQEFNVAIVTPCIHYCMGGLRMNEGAEVLRPAGGGRYA
;
A
#
# COMPACT_ATOMS: atom_id res chain seq x y z
N MET A 1 9.16 18.61 -12.37
CA MET A 1 7.79 18.58 -11.82
C MET A 1 7.69 19.75 -10.86
N LYS A 2 6.75 20.69 -11.06
CA LYS A 2 6.52 21.75 -10.05
C LYS A 2 5.73 21.10 -8.92
N THR A 3 6.27 21.08 -7.71
CA THR A 3 5.54 20.58 -6.54
C THR A 3 4.49 21.61 -6.11
N LEU A 4 3.49 21.20 -5.32
CA LEU A 4 2.54 22.16 -4.72
C LEU A 4 3.29 23.20 -3.88
N THR A 5 4.34 22.78 -3.17
CA THR A 5 5.21 23.68 -2.42
C THR A 5 5.87 24.71 -3.31
N ASP A 6 6.44 24.31 -4.45
CA ASP A 6 7.04 25.27 -5.40
C ASP A 6 5.99 26.25 -5.93
N HIS A 7 4.76 25.79 -6.16
CA HIS A 7 3.68 26.64 -6.60
C HIS A 7 3.30 27.67 -5.52
N ILE A 8 3.16 27.25 -4.26
CA ILE A 8 2.86 28.14 -3.14
C ILE A 8 3.98 29.18 -2.96
N GLU A 9 5.24 28.73 -2.90
CA GLU A 9 6.39 29.61 -2.69
C GLU A 9 6.53 30.65 -3.83
N GLN A 10 6.13 30.31 -5.06
CA GLN A 10 6.24 31.20 -6.22
C GLN A 10 5.03 32.13 -6.41
N ASN A 11 3.81 31.69 -6.06
CA ASN A 11 2.59 32.36 -6.48
C ASN A 11 1.70 32.83 -5.32
N GLU A 12 1.88 32.29 -4.11
CA GLU A 12 1.00 32.54 -2.96
C GLU A 12 1.78 32.91 -1.68
N SER A 13 3.05 33.28 -1.80
CA SER A 13 3.95 33.52 -0.65
C SER A 13 3.55 34.71 0.22
N GLU A 14 2.76 35.65 -0.32
CA GLU A 14 2.16 36.75 0.47
C GLU A 14 1.03 36.27 1.39
N ARG A 15 0.46 35.09 1.13
CA ARG A 15 -0.72 34.54 1.84
C ARG A 15 -0.41 33.28 2.63
N ILE A 16 0.53 32.46 2.15
CA ILE A 16 0.84 31.15 2.73
C ILE A 16 2.35 31.05 2.96
N THR A 17 2.73 30.81 4.22
CA THR A 17 4.11 30.49 4.59
C THR A 17 4.26 28.98 4.75
N VAL A 18 5.20 28.39 4.01
CA VAL A 18 5.54 26.96 4.16
C VAL A 18 6.85 26.82 4.92
N VAL A 19 6.81 26.16 6.07
CA VAL A 19 8.00 25.86 6.87
C VAL A 19 8.33 24.37 6.72
N LYS A 20 9.36 24.08 5.93
CA LYS A 20 9.87 22.70 5.73
C LYS A 20 10.80 22.28 6.87
N GLU A 21 10.99 20.96 7.00
CA GLU A 21 11.84 20.34 8.02
C GLU A 21 11.52 20.82 9.45
N ALA A 22 10.23 21.02 9.72
CA ALA A 22 9.68 21.48 10.98
C ALA A 22 8.70 20.44 11.53
N THR A 23 8.99 19.91 12.71
CA THR A 23 8.15 18.92 13.39
C THR A 23 7.46 19.58 14.57
N VAL A 24 6.12 19.61 14.55
CA VAL A 24 5.32 20.07 15.70
C VAL A 24 5.50 19.09 16.86
N THR A 25 5.90 19.59 18.02
CA THR A 25 6.17 18.79 19.23
C THR A 25 5.12 18.97 20.31
N ARG A 26 4.37 20.09 20.30
CA ARG A 26 3.36 20.38 21.32
C ARG A 26 2.24 21.26 20.75
N LEU A 27 1.00 20.99 21.17
CA LEU A 27 -0.11 21.93 21.07
C LEU A 27 -0.08 22.84 22.30
N ILE A 28 -0.09 24.15 22.09
CA ILE A 28 -0.08 25.13 23.19
C ILE A 28 -1.53 25.36 23.61
N THR A 29 -1.83 25.14 24.89
CA THR A 29 -3.17 25.30 25.45
C THR A 29 -3.22 26.37 26.53
N GLU A 30 -4.32 27.12 26.59
CA GLU A 30 -4.62 28.10 27.63
C GLU A 30 -6.09 28.00 28.04
N GLU A 31 -6.44 28.40 29.27
CA GLU A 31 -7.83 28.45 29.70
C GLU A 31 -8.57 29.59 28.98
N LEU A 32 -9.60 29.24 28.22
CA LEU A 32 -10.50 30.15 27.51
C LEU A 32 -11.93 29.90 27.98
N ASP A 33 -12.58 30.89 28.59
CA ASP A 33 -13.98 30.79 29.05
C ASP A 33 -14.27 29.55 29.94
N GLY A 34 -13.30 29.17 30.77
CA GLY A 34 -13.38 28.02 31.69
C GLY A 34 -13.12 26.65 31.03
N VAL A 35 -12.60 26.60 29.80
CA VAL A 35 -12.17 25.38 29.12
C VAL A 35 -10.79 25.57 28.45
N ASP A 36 -9.95 24.54 28.43
CA ASP A 36 -8.64 24.64 27.74
C ASP A 36 -8.80 24.77 26.22
N GLY A 37 -8.42 25.89 25.63
CA GLY A 37 -8.40 26.11 24.18
C GLY A 37 -7.00 25.98 23.59
N VAL A 38 -6.90 25.63 22.30
CA VAL A 38 -5.60 25.54 21.60
C VAL A 38 -5.26 26.91 21.00
N VAL A 39 -4.16 27.52 21.47
CA VAL A 39 -3.76 28.88 21.10
C VAL A 39 -2.48 28.93 20.26
N GLY A 40 -2.00 27.77 19.80
CA GLY A 40 -0.80 27.70 18.97
C GLY A 40 -0.13 26.34 18.98
N VAL A 41 1.08 26.32 18.41
CA VAL A 41 1.94 25.14 18.35
C VAL A 41 3.38 25.49 18.72
N GLU A 42 4.08 24.52 19.26
CA GLU A 42 5.53 24.52 19.35
C GLU A 42 6.08 23.52 18.32
N TYR A 43 7.11 23.92 17.57
CA TYR A 43 7.79 23.04 16.64
C TYR A 43 9.31 23.13 16.72
N LEU A 44 9.99 22.04 16.36
CA LEU A 44 11.43 21.99 16.18
C LEU A 44 11.77 22.05 14.69
N LYS A 45 12.64 23.00 14.30
CA LYS A 45 13.16 23.10 12.93
C LYS A 45 14.53 22.46 12.85
N LYS A 46 14.77 21.66 11.81
CA LYS A 46 16.10 21.08 11.57
C LYS A 46 17.16 22.19 11.50
N GLY A 47 18.30 21.94 12.15
CA GLY A 47 19.40 22.91 12.28
C GLY A 47 19.18 24.04 13.29
N HIS A 48 18.07 24.03 14.04
CA HIS A 48 17.82 24.96 15.14
C HIS A 48 17.83 24.19 16.47
N ASN A 49 18.48 24.75 17.48
CA ASN A 49 18.64 24.09 18.79
C ASN A 49 17.52 24.41 19.77
N ALA A 50 16.70 25.42 19.48
CA ALA A 50 15.57 25.83 20.29
C ALA A 50 14.26 25.55 19.55
N SER A 51 13.22 25.22 20.31
CA SER A 51 11.86 25.16 19.79
C SER A 51 11.36 26.57 19.44
N ILE A 52 10.42 26.62 18.49
CA ILE A 52 9.80 27.85 18.01
C ILE A 52 8.30 27.74 18.29
N GLU A 53 7.75 28.77 18.94
CA GLU A 53 6.31 28.89 19.18
C GLU A 53 5.65 29.73 18.09
N VAL A 54 4.46 29.30 17.66
CA VAL A 54 3.58 30.06 16.78
C VAL A 54 2.21 30.11 17.43
N ARG A 55 1.75 31.32 17.72
CA ARG A 55 0.41 31.57 18.26
C ARG A 55 -0.60 31.74 17.13
N ALA A 56 -1.77 31.14 17.29
CA ALA A 56 -2.86 31.20 16.32
C ALA A 56 -4.21 31.00 17.03
N HIS A 57 -5.27 31.55 16.45
CA HIS A 57 -6.63 31.30 16.94
C HIS A 57 -7.15 29.89 16.62
N ALA A 58 -6.53 29.20 15.65
CA ALA A 58 -6.92 27.86 15.26
C ALA A 58 -5.70 27.06 14.79
N VAL A 59 -5.70 25.76 15.08
CA VAL A 59 -4.70 24.79 14.61
C VAL A 59 -5.42 23.65 13.90
N ILE A 60 -5.07 23.41 12.63
CA ILE A 60 -5.66 22.34 11.82
C ILE A 60 -4.64 21.21 11.68
N LEU A 61 -4.96 20.03 12.20
CA LEU A 61 -4.09 18.85 12.12
C LEU A 61 -4.34 18.06 10.83
N THR A 62 -3.41 18.13 9.88
CA THR A 62 -3.44 17.41 8.58
C THR A 62 -2.27 16.43 8.45
N THR A 63 -1.99 15.70 9.52
CA THR A 63 -0.74 14.94 9.73
C THR A 63 -0.73 13.53 9.16
N GLY A 64 -1.81 13.08 8.50
CA GLY A 64 -1.92 11.73 7.97
C GLY A 64 -2.21 10.68 9.05
N GLY A 65 -1.90 9.41 8.74
CA GLY A 65 -2.22 8.25 9.58
C GLY A 65 -1.04 7.71 10.40
N TYR A 66 -1.17 6.47 10.85
CA TYR A 66 -0.19 5.78 11.70
C TYR A 66 0.27 4.43 11.14
N GLY A 67 0.11 4.22 9.83
CA GLY A 67 0.36 2.94 9.16
C GLY A 67 1.84 2.58 8.92
N PHE A 68 2.79 3.42 9.35
CA PHE A 68 4.23 3.17 9.15
C PHE A 68 4.95 2.63 10.38
N ALA A 69 4.79 3.29 11.53
CA ALA A 69 5.55 2.96 12.73
C ALA A 69 5.05 1.65 13.35
N LYS A 70 5.98 0.73 13.62
CA LYS A 70 5.69 -0.63 14.14
C LYS A 70 6.41 -1.01 15.44
N GLY A 71 7.11 -0.06 16.06
CA GLY A 71 7.76 -0.28 17.36
C GLY A 71 6.74 -0.58 18.47
N PRO A 72 7.17 -1.11 19.63
CA PRO A 72 6.29 -1.37 20.77
C PRO A 72 5.45 -0.16 21.21
N ASP A 73 5.97 1.06 21.07
CA ASP A 73 5.27 2.30 21.42
C ASP A 73 4.40 2.86 20.27
N SER A 74 4.30 2.14 19.14
CA SER A 74 3.54 2.58 17.97
C SER A 74 2.03 2.47 18.19
N LEU A 75 1.25 3.31 17.49
CA LEU A 75 -0.22 3.20 17.51
C LEU A 75 -0.69 1.89 16.87
N LEU A 76 0.05 1.34 15.90
CA LEU A 76 -0.24 -0.01 15.38
C LEU A 76 -0.08 -1.07 16.47
N ALA A 77 1.00 -1.04 17.26
CA ALA A 77 1.20 -1.99 18.34
C ALA A 77 0.13 -1.86 19.44
N GLU A 78 -0.35 -0.65 19.70
CA GLU A 78 -1.41 -0.40 20.69
C GLU A 78 -2.79 -0.88 20.21
N PHE A 79 -3.16 -0.61 18.96
CA PHE A 79 -4.55 -0.74 18.49
C PHE A 79 -4.80 -1.86 17.48
N ALA A 80 -3.78 -2.30 16.76
CA ALA A 80 -3.89 -3.32 15.72
C ALA A 80 -2.62 -4.20 15.68
N PRO A 81 -2.24 -4.84 16.81
CA PRO A 81 -0.99 -5.59 16.93
C PRO A 81 -0.88 -6.75 15.92
N GLU A 82 -2.01 -7.34 15.53
CA GLU A 82 -2.11 -8.36 14.50
C GLU A 82 -1.74 -7.85 13.10
N LYS A 83 -1.64 -6.53 12.89
CA LYS A 83 -1.22 -5.95 11.61
C LYS A 83 0.28 -5.75 11.51
N LEU A 84 1.04 -5.88 12.60
CA LEU A 84 2.47 -5.57 12.63
C LEU A 84 3.30 -6.41 11.65
N GLU A 85 2.83 -7.61 11.30
CA GLU A 85 3.49 -8.50 10.34
C GLU A 85 3.46 -7.99 8.89
N PHE A 86 2.43 -7.23 8.50
CA PHE A 86 2.25 -6.80 7.10
C PHE A 86 3.20 -5.66 6.74
N ALA A 87 3.87 -5.73 5.59
CA ALA A 87 4.56 -4.56 5.01
C ALA A 87 3.61 -3.35 4.86
N THR A 88 4.12 -2.16 4.61
CA THR A 88 3.30 -0.93 4.48
C THR A 88 3.54 -0.22 3.17
N THR A 89 2.55 0.48 2.63
CA THR A 89 2.76 1.43 1.53
C THR A 89 3.07 2.85 2.03
N ASN A 90 3.05 3.05 3.34
CA ASN A 90 3.22 4.36 3.95
C ASN A 90 4.70 4.71 4.09
N GLY A 91 5.00 6.01 4.04
CA GLY A 91 6.33 6.51 4.37
C GLY A 91 6.47 6.86 5.85
N PRO A 92 7.69 7.21 6.31
CA PRO A 92 7.98 7.51 7.71
C PRO A 92 7.16 8.66 8.32
N HIS A 93 6.56 9.49 7.47
CA HIS A 93 5.69 10.59 7.86
C HIS A 93 4.31 10.15 8.39
N ALA A 94 3.92 8.88 8.22
CA ALA A 94 2.64 8.35 8.71
C ALA A 94 2.84 7.53 10.00
N SER A 95 3.43 8.15 11.02
CA SER A 95 3.78 7.49 12.30
C SER A 95 2.80 7.83 13.44
N GLY A 96 1.74 8.59 13.14
CA GLY A 96 0.66 8.91 14.07
C GLY A 96 0.92 10.12 14.96
N GLU A 97 1.84 11.01 14.58
CA GLU A 97 2.25 12.16 15.39
C GLU A 97 1.06 13.07 15.76
N GLY A 98 0.16 13.39 14.82
CA GLY A 98 -1.00 14.24 15.13
C GLY A 98 -2.01 13.56 16.05
N VAL A 99 -2.21 12.24 15.92
CA VAL A 99 -3.06 11.49 16.87
C VAL A 99 -2.47 11.56 18.27
N ARG A 100 -1.14 11.44 18.41
CA ARG A 100 -0.45 11.59 19.69
C ARG A 100 -0.58 13.00 20.25
N LEU A 101 -0.38 14.04 19.43
CA LEU A 101 -0.54 15.44 19.83
C LEU A 101 -1.96 15.72 20.34
N GLY A 102 -3.00 15.23 19.66
CA GLY A 102 -4.37 15.37 20.14
C GLY A 102 -4.59 14.61 21.46
N ARG A 103 -4.09 13.38 21.57
CA ARG A 103 -4.17 12.62 22.84
C ARG A 103 -3.50 13.34 24.01
N THR A 104 -2.38 14.04 23.80
CA THR A 104 -1.68 14.72 24.92
C THR A 104 -2.50 15.83 25.55
N ILE A 105 -3.42 16.43 24.80
CA ILE A 105 -4.33 17.46 25.34
C ILE A 105 -5.66 16.87 25.84
N GLY A 106 -5.92 15.58 25.59
CA GLY A 106 -7.16 14.90 25.98
C GLY A 106 -8.22 14.83 24.88
N ALA A 107 -7.82 14.84 23.60
CA ALA A 107 -8.74 14.58 22.50
C ALA A 107 -9.22 13.13 22.49
N ASP A 108 -10.47 12.93 22.09
CA ASP A 108 -11.07 11.61 21.92
C ASP A 108 -10.62 10.96 20.62
N LEU A 109 -10.63 9.63 20.61
CA LEU A 109 -10.28 8.82 19.45
C LEU A 109 -11.49 8.01 18.95
N VAL A 110 -11.42 7.59 17.70
CA VAL A 110 -12.44 6.75 17.07
C VAL A 110 -11.79 5.74 16.14
N ASP A 111 -12.32 4.52 16.13
CA ASP A 111 -12.01 3.45 15.18
C ASP A 111 -10.51 3.11 15.02
N MET A 112 -9.72 3.25 16.10
CA MET A 112 -8.26 3.11 16.05
C MET A 112 -7.78 1.69 15.66
N ASP A 113 -8.61 0.68 15.88
CA ASP A 113 -8.37 -0.71 15.48
C ASP A 113 -8.69 -0.96 13.99
N GLN A 114 -9.37 -0.02 13.33
CA GLN A 114 -9.76 -0.13 11.93
C GLN A 114 -8.57 0.24 11.02
N VAL A 115 -7.68 -0.74 10.78
CA VAL A 115 -6.50 -0.62 9.90
C VAL A 115 -6.69 -1.47 8.65
N GLN A 116 -6.69 -0.82 7.49
CA GLN A 116 -6.90 -1.48 6.20
C GLN A 116 -5.59 -2.01 5.61
N VAL A 117 -5.63 -3.27 5.24
CA VAL A 117 -4.62 -3.94 4.42
C VAL A 117 -5.08 -3.89 2.96
N HIS A 118 -4.22 -3.35 2.08
CA HIS A 118 -4.41 -3.40 0.64
C HIS A 118 -3.83 -4.71 0.09
N PRO A 119 -4.53 -5.42 -0.80
CA PRO A 119 -4.10 -6.74 -1.27
C PRO A 119 -2.81 -6.70 -2.11
N THR A 120 -2.53 -5.56 -2.74
CA THR A 120 -1.47 -5.47 -3.75
C THR A 120 -0.42 -4.38 -3.46
N GLY A 121 0.57 -4.71 -2.64
CA GLY A 121 1.85 -4.00 -2.55
C GLY A 121 2.89 -4.65 -3.44
N LEU A 122 3.51 -3.89 -4.34
CA LEU A 122 4.53 -4.36 -5.28
C LEU A 122 5.76 -4.85 -4.53
N VAL A 123 6.12 -6.11 -4.74
CA VAL A 123 7.36 -6.69 -4.24
C VAL A 123 8.42 -6.59 -5.33
N LYS A 124 9.56 -5.99 -4.97
CA LYS A 124 10.74 -6.01 -5.82
C LYS A 124 11.48 -7.33 -5.59
N PRO A 125 11.67 -8.19 -6.59
CA PRO A 125 12.35 -9.48 -6.39
C PRO A 125 13.76 -9.34 -5.82
N SER A 126 14.50 -8.30 -6.18
CA SER A 126 15.85 -8.06 -5.64
C SER A 126 15.88 -7.53 -4.20
N ASP A 127 14.72 -7.17 -3.63
CA ASP A 127 14.57 -6.66 -2.26
C ASP A 127 13.20 -7.11 -1.69
N PRO A 128 13.00 -8.44 -1.56
CA PRO A 128 11.68 -9.01 -1.36
C PRO A 128 11.14 -8.73 0.05
N THR A 129 12.04 -8.58 1.03
CA THR A 129 11.72 -8.35 2.45
C THR A 129 11.58 -6.87 2.81
N ASN A 130 11.67 -5.94 1.85
CA ASN A 130 11.51 -4.51 2.14
C ASN A 130 10.19 -4.24 2.90
N PRO A 131 10.21 -3.64 4.09
CA PRO A 131 8.99 -3.41 4.86
C PRO A 131 8.10 -2.33 4.24
N VAL A 132 8.61 -1.55 3.28
CA VAL A 132 7.87 -0.52 2.55
C VAL A 132 7.69 -0.93 1.10
N LYS A 133 6.45 -0.98 0.62
CA LYS A 133 6.10 -1.40 -0.75
C LYS A 133 5.54 -0.23 -1.55
N PHE A 134 5.81 -0.22 -2.86
CA PHE A 134 5.05 0.62 -3.76
C PHE A 134 3.63 0.04 -3.90
N LEU A 135 2.62 0.89 -3.91
CA LEU A 135 1.26 0.42 -4.14
C LEU A 135 1.12 -0.02 -5.61
N ALA A 136 0.67 -1.26 -5.85
CA ALA A 136 0.05 -1.61 -7.11
C ALA A 136 -1.40 -1.12 -7.04
N PRO A 137 -1.79 -0.06 -7.78
CA PRO A 137 -3.11 0.53 -7.64
C PRO A 137 -4.19 -0.49 -7.98
N GLU A 138 -5.33 -0.40 -7.28
CA GLU A 138 -6.52 -1.22 -7.56
C GLU A 138 -6.96 -1.12 -9.02
N ALA A 139 -6.69 0.01 -9.67
CA ALA A 139 -6.92 0.22 -11.10
C ALA A 139 -6.23 -0.84 -11.99
N MET A 140 -5.09 -1.44 -11.61
CA MET A 140 -4.49 -2.53 -12.40
C MET A 140 -5.41 -3.76 -12.47
N ARG A 141 -6.08 -4.11 -11.35
CA ARG A 141 -7.13 -5.14 -11.32
C ARG A 141 -8.41 -4.64 -12.00
N GLY A 142 -8.77 -3.38 -11.76
CA GLY A 142 -9.94 -2.71 -12.35
C GLY A 142 -9.91 -2.60 -13.87
N CYS A 143 -8.73 -2.52 -14.48
CA CYS A 143 -8.51 -2.55 -15.93
C CYS A 143 -8.44 -3.99 -16.48
N GLY A 144 -8.61 -5.02 -15.64
CA GLY A 144 -8.70 -6.42 -16.07
C GLY A 144 -7.48 -7.29 -15.74
N GLY A 145 -6.53 -6.80 -14.94
CA GLY A 145 -5.43 -7.64 -14.44
C GLY A 145 -5.95 -8.78 -13.57
N ILE A 146 -5.42 -9.99 -13.77
CA ILE A 146 -5.79 -11.19 -13.03
C ILE A 146 -4.75 -11.54 -11.98
N LEU A 147 -5.15 -12.23 -10.92
CA LEU A 147 -4.24 -12.70 -9.86
C LEU A 147 -4.03 -14.20 -9.98
N LEU A 148 -2.77 -14.63 -10.06
CA LEU A 148 -2.37 -16.02 -10.03
C LEU A 148 -1.61 -16.34 -8.74
N ASN A 149 -1.78 -17.54 -8.21
CA ASN A 149 -0.97 -18.08 -7.11
C ASN A 149 0.33 -18.72 -7.64
N GLN A 150 1.11 -19.32 -6.73
CA GLN A 150 2.37 -20.04 -7.04
C GLN A 150 2.20 -21.26 -7.95
N HIS A 151 0.97 -21.68 -8.26
CA HIS A 151 0.66 -22.77 -9.18
C HIS A 151 0.15 -22.27 -10.53
N GLY A 152 0.22 -20.96 -10.79
CA GLY A 152 -0.30 -20.37 -12.02
C GLY A 152 -1.82 -20.36 -12.12
N ARG A 153 -2.54 -20.52 -11.00
CA ARG A 153 -4.01 -20.61 -10.94
C ARG A 153 -4.62 -19.33 -10.39
N ARG A 154 -5.74 -18.92 -10.96
CA ARG A 154 -6.65 -17.97 -10.31
C ARG A 154 -7.22 -18.59 -9.04
N PHE A 155 -7.52 -17.76 -8.07
CA PHE A 155 -8.02 -18.21 -6.76
C PHE A 155 -9.16 -17.35 -6.21
N CYS A 156 -9.48 -16.21 -6.84
CA CYS A 156 -10.58 -15.36 -6.39
C CYS A 156 -11.11 -14.44 -7.50
N ASN A 157 -12.18 -13.71 -7.19
CA ASN A 157 -12.61 -12.56 -7.99
C ASN A 157 -11.78 -11.32 -7.64
N GLU A 158 -10.97 -10.85 -8.58
CA GLU A 158 -10.01 -9.76 -8.39
C GLU A 158 -10.65 -8.39 -8.19
N LEU A 159 -11.96 -8.26 -8.47
CA LEU A 159 -12.73 -7.04 -8.25
C LEU A 159 -13.46 -7.04 -6.88
N GLY A 160 -13.22 -8.06 -6.06
CA GLY A 160 -13.72 -8.10 -4.70
C GLY A 160 -13.14 -6.98 -3.82
N ARG A 161 -13.75 -6.78 -2.65
CA ARG A 161 -13.28 -5.81 -1.65
C ARG A 161 -11.88 -6.16 -1.17
N ARG A 162 -11.16 -5.16 -0.63
CA ARG A 162 -9.77 -5.29 -0.18
C ARG A 162 -9.58 -6.34 0.92
N ASP A 163 -10.52 -6.43 1.85
CA ASP A 163 -10.55 -7.45 2.92
C ASP A 163 -10.65 -8.86 2.34
N PHE A 164 -11.58 -9.07 1.40
CA PHE A 164 -11.75 -10.34 0.71
C PHE A 164 -10.50 -10.73 -0.08
N VAL A 165 -10.03 -9.90 -1.02
CA VAL A 165 -8.87 -10.25 -1.87
C VAL A 165 -7.60 -10.46 -1.02
N THR A 166 -7.43 -9.70 0.07
CA THR A 166 -6.34 -9.93 1.02
C THR A 166 -6.43 -11.31 1.66
N GLY A 167 -7.60 -11.69 2.17
CA GLY A 167 -7.82 -13.01 2.77
C GLY A 167 -7.59 -14.16 1.80
N GLU A 168 -8.01 -13.99 0.55
CA GLU A 168 -7.81 -14.96 -0.52
C GLU A 168 -6.32 -15.14 -0.86
N ILE A 169 -5.53 -14.05 -0.92
CA ILE A 169 -4.08 -14.15 -1.11
C ILE A 169 -3.45 -14.90 0.07
N LEU A 170 -3.81 -14.57 1.31
CA LEU A 170 -3.26 -15.24 2.50
C LEU A 170 -3.63 -16.72 2.58
N SER A 171 -4.77 -17.12 2.01
CA SER A 171 -5.28 -18.49 2.07
C SER A 171 -4.77 -19.37 0.93
N HIS A 172 -4.55 -18.79 -0.25
CA HIS A 172 -4.29 -19.55 -1.48
C HIS A 172 -2.90 -19.34 -2.09
N CYS A 173 -2.12 -18.41 -1.55
CA CYS A 173 -0.76 -18.14 -2.02
C CYS A 173 0.30 -18.58 -1.00
N ALA A 174 1.51 -18.79 -1.49
CA ALA A 174 2.69 -19.09 -0.70
C ALA A 174 3.71 -17.95 -0.75
N PRO A 175 4.68 -17.92 0.20
CA PRO A 175 5.93 -17.18 0.01
C PRO A 175 6.57 -17.52 -1.35
N PHE A 176 7.00 -16.50 -2.10
CA PHE A 176 7.76 -16.74 -3.32
C PHE A 176 9.25 -16.86 -2.99
N HIS A 177 9.97 -17.61 -3.81
CA HIS A 177 11.42 -17.79 -3.68
C HIS A 177 12.14 -17.07 -4.81
N VAL A 178 13.14 -16.27 -4.44
CA VAL A 178 14.07 -15.71 -5.41
C VAL A 178 15.19 -16.72 -5.58
N LEU A 179 15.23 -17.32 -6.76
CA LEU A 179 16.30 -18.24 -7.12
C LEU A 179 17.60 -17.45 -7.34
N PRO A 180 18.75 -17.95 -6.86
CA PRO A 180 20.03 -17.38 -7.23
C PRO A 180 20.21 -17.44 -8.76
N PRO A 181 20.95 -16.49 -9.37
CA PRO A 181 21.22 -16.53 -10.79
C PRO A 181 21.91 -17.85 -11.15
N ALA A 182 21.39 -18.55 -12.15
CA ALA A 182 21.91 -19.85 -12.56
C ALA A 182 23.42 -19.78 -12.84
N PRO A 183 24.21 -20.75 -12.35
CA PRO A 183 25.64 -20.77 -12.62
C PRO A 183 25.90 -20.87 -14.14
N PRO A 184 26.97 -20.24 -14.65
CA PRO A 184 27.32 -20.34 -16.06
C PRO A 184 27.67 -21.80 -16.39
N GLY A 185 26.74 -22.51 -17.04
CA GLY A 185 26.94 -23.92 -17.39
C GLY A 185 25.69 -24.78 -17.57
N GLY A 186 24.50 -24.34 -17.13
CA GLY A 186 23.21 -24.98 -17.43
C GLY A 186 23.14 -26.47 -17.07
N GLY A 187 22.82 -26.78 -15.81
CA GLY A 187 22.46 -28.12 -15.35
C GLY A 187 21.04 -28.11 -14.79
N ASP A 188 20.25 -29.10 -15.17
CA ASP A 188 18.90 -29.32 -14.65
C ASP A 188 18.96 -29.85 -13.21
N ALA A 189 18.10 -29.28 -12.35
CA ALA A 189 17.94 -29.47 -10.90
C ALA A 189 18.79 -28.56 -9.99
N MET A 190 18.13 -27.91 -9.03
CA MET A 190 18.77 -27.07 -8.03
C MET A 190 19.58 -27.91 -7.05
N ASP A 191 20.88 -27.61 -6.93
CA ASP A 191 21.73 -28.20 -5.90
C ASP A 191 21.34 -27.66 -4.51
N GLU A 192 21.58 -28.44 -3.45
CA GLU A 192 21.24 -28.10 -2.04
C GLU A 192 21.82 -26.74 -1.58
N LYS A 193 22.94 -26.29 -2.20
CA LYS A 193 23.54 -24.97 -1.96
C LYS A 193 22.72 -23.80 -2.53
N GLU A 194 22.02 -24.00 -3.65
CA GLU A 194 21.18 -22.97 -4.27
C GLU A 194 19.90 -22.73 -3.45
N GLN A 195 19.46 -23.72 -2.69
CA GLN A 195 18.37 -23.58 -1.71
C GLN A 195 18.80 -22.77 -0.48
N GLU A 196 20.02 -22.95 0.03
CA GLU A 196 20.55 -22.19 1.18
C GLU A 196 20.77 -20.68 0.87
N GLU A 197 21.03 -20.32 -0.40
CA GLU A 197 21.17 -18.92 -0.83
C GLU A 197 19.84 -18.26 -1.26
N SER A 198 18.75 -19.02 -1.32
CA SER A 198 17.45 -18.52 -1.75
C SER A 198 16.83 -17.58 -0.69
N VAL A 199 16.45 -16.38 -1.11
CA VAL A 199 15.74 -15.44 -0.25
C VAL A 199 14.25 -15.71 -0.36
N THR A 200 13.63 -16.06 0.77
CA THR A 200 12.18 -16.25 0.85
C THR A 200 11.49 -14.90 1.02
N GLY A 201 10.64 -14.54 0.07
CA GLY A 201 9.82 -13.33 0.11
C GLY A 201 8.54 -13.52 0.95
N PRO A 202 7.69 -12.48 1.06
CA PRO A 202 6.39 -12.61 1.71
C PRO A 202 5.42 -13.48 0.89
N THR A 203 4.34 -13.94 1.53
CA THR A 203 3.19 -14.54 0.84
C THR A 203 2.71 -13.63 -0.27
N SER A 204 2.74 -14.11 -1.52
CA SER A 204 2.55 -13.26 -2.69
C SER A 204 1.72 -13.91 -3.78
N ALA A 205 0.97 -13.09 -4.49
CA ALA A 205 0.32 -13.44 -5.75
C ALA A 205 1.06 -12.76 -6.93
N TYR A 206 0.72 -13.18 -8.14
CA TYR A 206 1.24 -12.63 -9.38
C TYR A 206 0.11 -11.90 -10.10
N LEU A 207 0.22 -10.58 -10.20
CA LEU A 207 -0.70 -9.74 -10.95
C LEU A 207 -0.28 -9.73 -12.42
N VAL A 208 -1.07 -10.40 -13.26
CA VAL A 208 -0.82 -10.58 -14.68
C VAL A 208 -1.67 -9.62 -15.50
N MET A 209 -1.01 -8.84 -16.35
CA MET A 209 -1.63 -7.82 -17.18
C MET A 209 -1.28 -8.09 -18.64
N ASN A 210 -2.27 -8.38 -19.47
CA ASN A 210 -2.11 -8.51 -20.91
C ASN A 210 -1.93 -7.12 -21.58
N PRO A 211 -1.77 -7.03 -22.91
CA PRO A 211 -1.62 -5.76 -23.60
C PRO A 211 -2.83 -4.82 -23.44
N THR A 212 -4.05 -5.35 -23.44
CA THR A 212 -5.29 -4.59 -23.22
C THR A 212 -5.27 -3.90 -21.85
N VAL A 213 -5.04 -4.66 -20.78
CA VAL A 213 -4.91 -4.13 -19.41
C VAL A 213 -3.79 -3.09 -19.32
N SER A 214 -2.65 -3.37 -19.96
CA SER A 214 -1.48 -2.50 -19.92
C SER A 214 -1.73 -1.14 -20.59
N ASN A 215 -2.48 -1.14 -21.68
CA ASN A 215 -2.87 0.08 -22.39
C ASN A 215 -3.90 0.89 -21.59
N ASP A 216 -4.93 0.23 -21.07
CA ASP A 216 -6.02 0.88 -20.32
C ASP A 216 -5.55 1.46 -18.99
N PHE A 217 -4.67 0.76 -18.28
CA PHE A 217 -4.09 1.28 -17.04
C PHE A 217 -3.08 2.40 -17.29
N GLY A 218 -2.22 2.24 -18.30
CA GLY A 218 -1.22 3.23 -18.68
C GLY A 218 0.19 2.65 -18.82
N ALA A 219 0.59 2.41 -20.07
CA ALA A 219 1.89 1.82 -20.42
C ALA A 219 3.10 2.62 -19.88
N ALA A 220 2.99 3.94 -19.76
CA ALA A 220 4.07 4.77 -19.21
C ALA A 220 4.36 4.46 -17.73
N VAL A 221 3.31 4.22 -16.94
CA VAL A 221 3.42 3.86 -15.52
C VAL A 221 4.02 2.46 -15.38
N LEU A 222 3.56 1.51 -16.18
CA LEU A 222 4.14 0.16 -16.21
C LEU A 222 5.60 0.16 -16.66
N GLY A 223 5.96 0.99 -17.65
CA GLY A 223 7.35 1.18 -18.06
C GLY A 223 8.24 1.78 -16.96
N PHE A 224 7.69 2.69 -16.15
CA PHE A 224 8.38 3.21 -14.96
C PHE A 224 8.58 2.11 -13.91
N TYR A 225 7.54 1.35 -13.58
CA TYR A 225 7.67 0.22 -12.64
C TYR A 225 8.61 -0.88 -13.15
N GLY A 226 8.65 -1.12 -14.46
CA GLY A 226 9.60 -2.02 -15.09
C GLY A 226 11.06 -1.58 -14.90
N LYS A 227 11.35 -0.29 -15.11
CA LYS A 227 12.69 0.28 -14.85
C LYS A 227 13.09 0.18 -13.37
N MET A 228 12.14 0.17 -12.46
CA MET A 228 12.39 -0.03 -11.03
C MET A 228 12.57 -1.51 -10.63
N GLY A 229 12.30 -2.45 -11.54
CA GLY A 229 12.29 -3.88 -11.27
C GLY A 229 11.07 -4.37 -10.50
N LEU A 230 9.96 -3.63 -10.53
CA LEU A 230 8.69 -3.99 -9.87
C LEU A 230 7.71 -4.71 -10.79
N VAL A 231 7.87 -4.53 -12.10
CA VAL A 231 7.08 -5.20 -13.14
C VAL A 231 8.06 -5.88 -14.10
N GLN A 232 7.79 -7.14 -14.41
CA GLN A 232 8.58 -7.98 -15.30
C GLN A 232 7.77 -8.33 -16.54
N LYS A 233 8.44 -8.58 -17.66
CA LYS A 233 7.79 -9.08 -18.88
C LYS A 233 7.83 -10.61 -18.92
N ALA A 234 6.77 -11.22 -19.41
CA ALA A 234 6.69 -12.63 -19.73
C ALA A 234 6.10 -12.80 -21.14
N THR A 235 6.67 -13.70 -21.94
CA THR A 235 6.16 -14.02 -23.28
C THR A 235 5.49 -15.39 -23.25
N GLY A 236 4.19 -15.40 -23.51
CA GLY A 236 3.34 -16.57 -23.47
C GLY A 236 3.21 -17.23 -22.10
N ALA A 237 2.48 -18.35 -22.06
CA ALA A 237 2.26 -19.15 -20.88
C ALA A 237 3.57 -19.74 -20.34
N ALA A 238 4.47 -20.18 -21.22
CA ALA A 238 5.80 -20.67 -20.86
C ALA A 238 6.61 -19.62 -20.08
N GLY A 239 6.68 -18.38 -20.60
CA GLY A 239 7.40 -17.29 -19.93
C GLY A 239 6.75 -16.88 -18.60
N LEU A 240 5.42 -16.91 -18.53
CA LEU A 240 4.70 -16.62 -17.30
C LEU A 240 4.92 -17.72 -16.25
N ALA A 241 4.87 -18.98 -16.66
CA ALA A 241 5.13 -20.14 -15.80
C ALA A 241 6.56 -20.12 -15.24
N ALA A 242 7.55 -19.80 -16.09
CA ALA A 242 8.94 -19.64 -15.67
C ALA A 242 9.13 -18.51 -14.65
N LEU A 243 8.45 -17.38 -14.83
CA LEU A 243 8.50 -16.25 -13.87
C LEU A 243 7.86 -16.61 -12.53
N ILE A 244 6.75 -17.35 -12.55
CA ILE A 244 6.07 -17.83 -11.35
C ILE A 244 6.84 -18.95 -10.65
N GLY A 245 7.59 -19.75 -11.41
CA GLY A 245 8.22 -20.99 -10.94
C GLY A 245 7.23 -22.16 -10.87
N CYS A 246 6.32 -22.26 -11.85
CA CYS A 246 5.27 -23.28 -11.90
C CYS A 246 5.18 -23.97 -13.27
N ASP A 247 4.24 -24.91 -13.40
CA ASP A 247 4.02 -25.67 -14.64
C ASP A 247 3.24 -24.85 -15.70
N GLU A 248 3.69 -24.94 -16.95
CA GLU A 248 3.09 -24.22 -18.09
C GLU A 248 1.65 -24.64 -18.38
N ALA A 249 1.30 -25.91 -18.21
CA ALA A 249 -0.05 -26.39 -18.49
C ALA A 249 -1.05 -25.76 -17.52
N GLY A 250 -0.65 -25.59 -16.25
CA GLY A 250 -1.49 -24.93 -15.25
C GLY A 250 -1.78 -23.46 -15.56
N VAL A 251 -0.77 -22.73 -16.06
CA VAL A 251 -0.94 -21.34 -16.54
C VAL A 251 -1.84 -21.31 -17.77
N THR A 252 -1.56 -22.15 -18.77
CA THR A 252 -2.31 -22.21 -20.02
C THR A 252 -3.79 -22.47 -19.79
N GLU A 253 -4.11 -23.48 -18.98
CA GLU A 253 -5.49 -23.81 -18.63
C GLU A 253 -6.18 -22.63 -17.93
N THR A 254 -5.48 -21.91 -17.06
CA THR A 254 -6.04 -20.74 -16.36
C THR A 254 -6.34 -19.59 -17.32
N LEU A 255 -5.44 -19.28 -18.25
CA LEU A 255 -5.63 -18.22 -19.25
C LEU A 255 -6.80 -18.54 -20.20
N VAL A 256 -6.90 -19.80 -20.63
CA VAL A 256 -8.01 -20.29 -21.48
C VAL A 256 -9.33 -20.23 -20.72
N ALA A 257 -9.39 -20.76 -19.48
CA ALA A 257 -10.61 -20.77 -18.68
C ALA A 257 -11.11 -19.35 -18.37
N TYR A 258 -10.20 -18.41 -18.06
CA TYR A 258 -10.56 -17.01 -17.88
C TYR A 258 -11.15 -16.41 -19.16
N THR A 259 -10.52 -16.65 -20.31
CA THR A 259 -10.98 -16.13 -21.61
C THR A 259 -12.37 -16.66 -21.95
N GLN A 260 -12.62 -17.96 -21.77
CA GLN A 260 -13.94 -18.57 -21.99
C GLN A 260 -15.02 -17.98 -21.09
N ALA A 261 -14.71 -17.75 -19.81
CA ALA A 261 -15.65 -17.10 -18.90
C ALA A 261 -15.91 -15.64 -19.31
N ALA A 262 -14.87 -14.91 -19.71
CA ALA A 262 -14.95 -13.51 -20.11
C ALA A 262 -15.71 -13.29 -21.43
N THR A 263 -15.68 -14.27 -22.34
CA THR A 263 -16.44 -14.28 -23.61
C THR A 263 -17.85 -14.86 -23.46
N GLY A 264 -18.19 -15.43 -22.29
CA GLY A 264 -19.51 -15.99 -22.00
C GLY A 264 -19.71 -17.41 -22.53
N GLU A 265 -18.63 -18.12 -22.87
CA GLU A 265 -18.66 -19.53 -23.25
C GLU A 265 -18.88 -20.43 -22.03
N THR A 266 -18.39 -20.02 -20.86
CA THR A 266 -18.54 -20.72 -19.58
C THR A 266 -18.86 -19.74 -18.44
N GLU A 267 -19.30 -20.26 -17.29
CA GLU A 267 -19.41 -19.46 -16.06
C GLU A 267 -18.03 -19.28 -15.41
N ASP A 268 -17.80 -18.12 -14.77
CA ASP A 268 -16.57 -17.89 -14.02
C ASP A 268 -16.55 -18.69 -12.71
N ALA A 269 -15.43 -19.37 -12.47
CA ALA A 269 -15.23 -20.20 -11.29
C ALA A 269 -15.31 -19.43 -9.95
N PHE A 270 -15.18 -18.10 -9.97
CA PHE A 270 -15.21 -17.24 -8.79
C PHE A 270 -16.38 -16.25 -8.81
N GLY A 271 -17.39 -16.50 -9.66
CA GLY A 271 -18.59 -15.67 -9.77
C GLY A 271 -18.34 -14.26 -10.31
N LYS A 272 -17.22 -14.04 -11.02
CA LYS A 272 -16.92 -12.76 -11.68
C LYS A 272 -17.90 -12.53 -12.83
N THR A 273 -18.60 -11.40 -12.82
CA THR A 273 -19.57 -11.01 -13.86
C THR A 273 -19.07 -9.87 -14.76
N THR A 274 -18.00 -9.19 -14.35
CA THR A 274 -17.45 -8.02 -15.06
C THR A 274 -16.02 -8.31 -15.49
N PHE A 275 -15.76 -8.22 -16.80
CA PHE A 275 -14.47 -8.53 -17.43
C PHE A 275 -13.98 -7.34 -18.26
N PRO A 276 -13.18 -6.44 -17.68
CA PRO A 276 -12.63 -5.28 -18.39
C PRO A 276 -11.70 -5.68 -19.55
N ALA A 277 -10.85 -6.69 -19.33
CA ALA A 277 -10.05 -7.34 -20.35
C ALA A 277 -10.48 -8.81 -20.47
N LYS A 278 -10.71 -9.26 -21.71
CA LYS A 278 -11.29 -10.59 -22.00
C LYS A 278 -10.32 -11.54 -22.69
N ASP A 279 -9.28 -11.01 -23.31
CA ASP A 279 -8.43 -11.68 -24.29
C ASP A 279 -7.10 -12.12 -23.69
N PHE A 280 -7.10 -13.06 -22.74
CA PHE A 280 -5.88 -13.63 -22.17
C PHE A 280 -5.44 -14.86 -22.98
N ALA A 281 -4.85 -14.62 -24.15
CA ALA A 281 -4.37 -15.71 -25.00
C ALA A 281 -2.99 -16.22 -24.52
N PRO A 282 -2.75 -17.56 -24.49
CA PRO A 282 -1.51 -18.14 -23.97
C PRO A 282 -0.22 -17.75 -24.70
N ASP A 283 -0.27 -17.10 -25.85
CA ASP A 283 0.89 -16.69 -26.66
C ASP A 283 1.22 -15.19 -26.57
N GLN A 284 0.47 -14.42 -25.76
CA GLN A 284 0.64 -12.97 -25.63
C GLN A 284 1.86 -12.55 -24.80
N GLU A 285 2.24 -11.28 -24.93
CA GLU A 285 3.11 -10.64 -23.94
C GLU A 285 2.32 -10.20 -22.70
N PHE A 286 2.89 -10.45 -21.53
CA PHE A 286 2.33 -10.05 -20.24
C PHE A 286 3.30 -9.14 -19.48
N ASN A 287 2.75 -8.14 -18.79
CA ASN A 287 3.40 -7.46 -17.67
C ASN A 287 2.97 -8.17 -16.38
N VAL A 288 3.94 -8.54 -15.55
CA VAL A 288 3.71 -9.33 -14.34
C VAL A 288 4.32 -8.61 -13.14
N ALA A 289 3.54 -8.42 -12.10
CA ALA A 289 4.00 -7.89 -10.83
C ALA A 289 3.82 -8.91 -9.71
N ILE A 290 4.83 -9.06 -8.85
CA ILE A 290 4.68 -9.81 -7.61
C ILE A 290 4.03 -8.88 -6.59
N VAL A 291 2.94 -9.32 -5.97
CA VAL A 291 2.13 -8.48 -5.07
C VAL A 291 1.87 -9.20 -3.76
N THR A 292 1.95 -8.45 -2.65
CA THR A 292 1.70 -8.96 -1.31
C THR A 292 0.75 -8.03 -0.54
N PRO A 293 -0.07 -8.54 0.39
CA PRO A 293 -0.87 -7.68 1.25
C PRO A 293 -0.02 -6.72 2.10
N CYS A 294 -0.45 -5.48 2.21
CA CYS A 294 0.29 -4.43 2.95
C CYS A 294 -0.63 -3.43 3.63
N ILE A 295 -0.26 -2.93 4.79
CA ILE A 295 -0.93 -1.81 5.48
C ILE A 295 -0.95 -0.61 4.54
N HIS A 296 -2.13 -0.05 4.32
CA HIS A 296 -2.31 1.06 3.40
C HIS A 296 -2.93 2.28 4.06
N TYR A 297 -4.00 2.09 4.84
CA TYR A 297 -4.76 3.18 5.41
C TYR A 297 -5.22 2.87 6.83
N CYS A 298 -5.17 3.88 7.70
CA CYS A 298 -5.71 3.82 9.05
C CYS A 298 -6.99 4.65 9.06
N MET A 299 -8.14 4.00 9.28
CA MET A 299 -9.44 4.67 9.27
C MET A 299 -9.66 5.46 10.56
N GLY A 300 -9.12 4.94 11.67
CA GLY A 300 -9.19 5.59 12.96
C GLY A 300 -8.31 6.83 13.08
N GLY A 301 -8.63 7.64 14.08
CA GLY A 301 -7.89 8.86 14.38
C GLY A 301 -8.56 9.69 15.47
N LEU A 302 -8.27 11.00 15.45
CA LEU A 302 -8.93 11.96 16.32
C LEU A 302 -10.43 12.04 15.97
N ARG A 303 -11.29 11.92 16.97
CA ARG A 303 -12.73 12.10 16.76
C ARG A 303 -13.00 13.57 16.43
N MET A 304 -13.78 13.80 15.38
CA MET A 304 -14.22 15.13 14.97
C MET A 304 -15.71 15.16 14.67
N ASN A 305 -16.30 16.36 14.66
CA ASN A 305 -17.66 16.59 14.21
C ASN A 305 -17.72 17.02 12.73
N GLU A 306 -18.92 17.33 12.22
CA GLU A 306 -19.14 17.78 10.83
C GLU A 306 -18.44 19.10 10.48
N GLY A 307 -18.05 19.90 11.48
CA GLY A 307 -17.25 21.11 11.33
C GLY A 307 -15.75 20.88 11.33
N ALA A 308 -15.29 19.62 11.39
CA ALA A 308 -13.89 19.23 11.57
C ALA A 308 -13.27 19.68 12.91
N GLU A 309 -14.09 20.00 13.91
CA GLU A 309 -13.61 20.31 15.26
C GLU A 309 -13.26 19.02 16.00
N VAL A 310 -12.06 18.96 16.59
CA VAL A 310 -11.61 17.83 17.41
C VAL A 310 -12.39 17.80 18.73
N LEU A 311 -12.89 16.62 19.10
CA LEU A 311 -13.74 16.45 20.28
C LEU A 311 -12.97 15.89 21.47
N ARG A 312 -13.44 16.19 22.68
CA ARG A 312 -13.03 15.52 23.93
C ARG A 312 -13.94 14.32 24.22
N PRO A 313 -13.52 13.38 25.09
CA PRO A 313 -14.38 12.30 25.55
C PRO A 313 -15.69 12.84 26.14
N ALA A 314 -16.75 12.03 26.08
CA ALA A 314 -18.09 12.43 26.51
C ALA A 314 -18.08 13.07 27.93
N GLY A 315 -18.54 14.32 28.01
CA GLY A 315 -18.53 15.14 29.23
C GLY A 315 -17.42 16.22 29.29
N GLY A 316 -16.47 16.23 28.34
CA GLY A 316 -15.31 17.15 28.36
C GLY A 316 -15.47 18.49 27.63
N GLY A 317 -16.54 18.72 26.86
CA GLY A 317 -16.70 19.91 26.02
C GLY A 317 -15.95 19.84 24.67
N ARG A 318 -15.86 20.95 23.94
CA ARG A 318 -15.12 21.08 22.67
C ARG A 318 -13.74 21.71 22.93
N TYR A 319 -12.75 21.47 22.07
CA TYR A 319 -11.62 22.41 21.95
C TYR A 319 -12.09 23.56 21.06
N ALA A 320 -12.11 24.76 21.62
CA ALA A 320 -12.25 25.99 20.85
C ALA A 320 -10.89 26.35 20.23
#